data_AF-W7WP49-F1
#
_entry.id   AF-W7WP49-F1
#
_cell.length_a   1.000
_cell.length_b   1.000
_cell.length_c   1.000
_cell.angle_alpha   90.00
_cell.angle_beta   90.00
_cell.angle_gamma   90.00
#
_symmetry.space_group_name_H-M   'P 1'
#
loop_
_entity.id
_entity.type
_entity.pdbx_description
1 polymer ?
#
loop_
_entity_poly.entity_id
_entity_poly.type
_entity_poly.pdbx_seq_one_letter_code
_entity_poly.pdbx_strand_id
1 'polypeptide(L)'
;MQGTAGKLQAMRSRRPRLAQRLREGVHLEDGCTMAKATLTISSKNYSSWSLRGWLLARFAGLDFSEHVLPPDDPGVKAEILLLAPSILVPRLRHDKVDVWDTLAIAEYLHEIKPKAGLLPADRAARAHCRAVCGEMHSGFSSLRSALPMNLKGSFPGYKVWSRAQSDIERVVEIWSDCLKRYGGPWLFGEHRTMADAMYAPVVTRLKTYDVRISDRACIEYCLRVMSMPEMQEWIAAAKTEPESMEELEVEF
;
A
#
# COMPACT_ATOMS: atom_id res chain seq x y z
N MET A 1 -4.25 -57.75 -80.47
CA MET A 1 -2.86 -57.62 -80.95
C MET A 1 -2.01 -57.11 -79.80
N GLN A 2 -0.96 -57.87 -79.43
CA GLN A 2 0.38 -57.49 -78.93
C GLN A 2 0.49 -56.20 -78.08
N GLY A 3 1.14 -56.12 -76.92
CA GLY A 3 2.21 -56.89 -76.31
C GLY A 3 2.92 -56.00 -75.26
N THR A 4 3.39 -56.64 -74.20
CA THR A 4 4.19 -56.19 -73.04
C THR A 4 5.40 -55.27 -73.29
N ALA A 5 5.68 -54.36 -72.35
CA ALA A 5 6.97 -54.11 -71.65
C ALA A 5 6.89 -52.76 -70.88
N GLY A 6 7.21 -52.59 -69.60
CA GLY A 6 8.07 -53.37 -68.70
C GLY A 6 9.44 -52.72 -68.55
N LYS A 7 9.69 -52.12 -67.36
CA LYS A 7 10.99 -51.74 -66.74
C LYS A 7 11.56 -50.36 -67.09
N LEU A 8 11.65 -49.45 -66.11
CA LEU A 8 12.66 -49.33 -65.03
C LEU A 8 14.01 -48.78 -65.53
N GLN A 9 14.31 -47.53 -65.14
CA GLN A 9 15.54 -47.11 -64.41
C GLN A 9 15.62 -45.58 -64.48
N ALA A 10 15.26 -44.87 -63.41
CA ALA A 10 16.18 -44.49 -62.33
C ALA A 10 17.27 -43.52 -62.80
N MET A 11 17.12 -42.22 -62.48
CA MET A 11 17.97 -41.55 -61.49
C MET A 11 17.73 -40.03 -61.47
N ARG A 12 17.45 -39.57 -60.24
CA ARG A 12 18.05 -38.37 -59.64
C ARG A 12 17.56 -36.99 -60.11
N SER A 13 16.74 -36.45 -59.21
CA SER A 13 17.06 -35.26 -58.41
C SER A 13 16.42 -33.94 -58.81
N ARG A 14 16.04 -33.21 -57.76
CA ARG A 14 15.57 -31.81 -57.70
C ARG A 14 14.07 -31.58 -57.88
N ARG A 15 13.30 -32.01 -56.87
CA ARG A 15 12.09 -31.28 -56.45
C ARG A 15 12.51 -30.12 -55.53
N PRO A 16 12.00 -28.88 -55.70
CA PRO A 16 12.12 -27.85 -54.68
C PRO A 16 11.21 -28.19 -53.49
N ARG A 17 11.79 -28.21 -52.28
CA ARG A 17 11.12 -28.41 -51.00
C ARG A 17 10.37 -27.14 -50.60
N LEU A 18 9.07 -27.05 -50.90
CA LEU A 18 8.18 -26.01 -50.34
C LEU A 18 7.41 -26.48 -49.09
N ALA A 19 7.83 -27.59 -48.47
CA ALA A 19 7.17 -28.15 -47.30
C ALA A 19 8.20 -28.69 -46.30
N GLN A 20 9.17 -27.85 -45.91
CA GLN A 20 10.05 -28.12 -44.76
C GLN A 20 10.73 -26.82 -44.26
N ARG A 21 9.92 -25.86 -43.82
CA ARG A 21 10.34 -24.81 -42.87
C ARG A 21 9.30 -24.68 -41.75
N LEU A 22 9.02 -25.83 -41.13
CA LEU A 22 8.64 -25.91 -39.73
C LEU A 22 9.94 -26.27 -39.00
N ARG A 23 10.33 -25.46 -38.01
CA ARG A 23 11.59 -25.48 -37.22
C ARG A 23 12.63 -24.46 -37.64
N GLU A 24 12.35 -23.18 -37.40
CA GLU A 24 13.36 -22.25 -36.89
C GLU A 24 12.73 -21.57 -35.68
N GLY A 25 13.23 -21.90 -34.50
CA GLY A 25 12.71 -21.42 -33.22
C GLY A 25 12.93 -19.92 -33.12
N VAL A 26 11.83 -19.18 -33.01
CA VAL A 26 11.86 -17.89 -32.34
C VAL A 26 11.92 -18.23 -30.85
N HIS A 27 13.12 -18.32 -30.31
CA HIS A 27 13.31 -18.00 -28.90
C HIS A 27 12.92 -16.54 -28.77
N LEU A 28 11.65 -16.29 -28.47
CA LEU A 28 11.26 -15.09 -27.75
C LEU A 28 11.96 -15.23 -26.42
N GLU A 29 13.09 -14.56 -26.27
CA GLU A 29 13.54 -14.17 -24.95
C GLU A 29 12.35 -13.43 -24.34
N ASP A 30 11.70 -14.07 -23.36
CA ASP A 30 10.87 -13.39 -22.38
C ASP A 30 11.79 -12.45 -21.62
N GLY A 31 12.15 -11.34 -22.27
CA GLY A 31 12.60 -10.13 -21.61
C GLY A 31 11.44 -9.71 -20.74
N CYS A 32 11.44 -10.22 -19.51
CA CYS A 32 10.66 -9.70 -18.39
C CYS A 32 11.01 -8.22 -18.29
N THR A 33 10.29 -7.43 -19.08
CA THR A 33 10.34 -5.99 -19.00
C THR A 33 9.65 -5.73 -17.69
N MET A 34 10.42 -5.60 -16.61
CA MET A 34 9.93 -5.37 -15.25
C MET A 34 8.86 -4.29 -15.35
N ALA A 35 7.58 -4.69 -15.31
CA ALA A 35 6.51 -3.73 -15.49
C ALA A 35 6.59 -2.82 -14.29
N LYS A 36 6.96 -1.56 -14.55
CA LYS A 36 7.33 -0.63 -13.49
C LYS A 36 6.08 -0.32 -12.67
N ALA A 37 5.98 -0.91 -11.48
CA ALA A 37 4.86 -0.65 -10.59
C ALA A 37 4.80 0.86 -10.32
N THR A 38 3.60 1.43 -10.35
CA THR A 38 3.40 2.85 -10.07
C THR A 38 2.38 2.99 -8.97
N LEU A 39 2.77 3.66 -7.89
CA LEU A 39 1.86 4.04 -6.82
C LEU A 39 1.48 5.51 -7.01
N THR A 40 0.23 5.76 -7.38
CA THR A 40 -0.32 7.12 -7.43
C THR A 40 -0.74 7.54 -6.03
N ILE A 41 -0.26 8.69 -5.58
CA ILE A 41 -0.49 9.25 -4.26
C ILE A 41 -0.88 10.73 -4.36
N SER A 42 -1.51 11.28 -3.32
CA SER A 42 -1.76 12.71 -3.15
C SER A 42 -0.68 13.33 -2.24
N SER A 43 -1.03 14.23 -1.32
CA SER A 43 -0.04 14.90 -0.46
C SER A 43 0.57 13.94 0.58
N LYS A 44 1.90 13.91 0.67
CA LYS A 44 2.61 13.22 1.75
C LYS A 44 2.40 13.88 3.10
N ASN A 45 2.16 15.19 3.15
CA ASN A 45 1.88 15.89 4.40
C ASN A 45 0.47 15.59 4.96
N TYR A 46 -0.55 15.52 4.10
CA TYR A 46 -1.96 15.49 4.51
C TYR A 46 -2.67 14.13 4.28
N SER A 47 -2.26 13.34 3.28
CA SER A 47 -2.98 12.11 2.93
C SER A 47 -2.57 10.91 3.77
N SER A 48 -3.40 10.61 4.76
CA SER A 48 -3.26 9.38 5.55
C SER A 48 -3.48 8.11 4.72
N TRP A 49 -4.26 8.17 3.63
CA TRP A 49 -4.49 7.02 2.75
C TRP A 49 -3.27 6.73 1.88
N SER A 50 -2.67 7.77 1.31
CA SER A 50 -1.44 7.64 0.52
C SER A 50 -0.31 7.03 1.35
N LEU A 51 -0.14 7.48 2.61
CA LEU A 51 0.85 6.89 3.52
C LEU A 51 0.62 5.39 3.73
N ARG A 52 -0.63 4.95 3.95
CA ARG A 52 -0.96 3.53 4.12
C ARG A 52 -0.57 2.70 2.90
N GLY A 53 -1.01 3.11 1.71
CA GLY A 53 -0.70 2.41 0.46
C GLY A 53 0.81 2.33 0.19
N TRP A 54 1.52 3.42 0.49
CA TRP A 54 2.96 3.49 0.33
C TRP A 54 3.70 2.56 1.29
N LEU A 55 3.34 2.56 2.59
CA LEU A 55 3.91 1.64 3.57
C LEU A 55 3.63 0.18 3.19
N LEU A 56 2.42 -0.14 2.70
CA LEU A 56 2.09 -1.49 2.26
C LEU A 56 3.01 -1.96 1.11
N ALA A 57 3.20 -1.11 0.09
CA ALA A 57 4.10 -1.43 -1.04
C ALA A 57 5.56 -1.59 -0.58
N ARG A 58 6.01 -0.75 0.35
CA ARG A 58 7.36 -0.86 0.96
C ARG A 58 7.54 -2.11 1.80
N PHE A 59 6.57 -2.44 2.66
CA PHE A 59 6.58 -3.65 3.47
C PHE A 59 6.55 -4.91 2.61
N ALA A 60 5.87 -4.87 1.46
CA ALA A 60 5.86 -5.95 0.48
C ALA A 60 7.21 -6.16 -0.23
N GLY A 61 8.15 -5.21 -0.12
CA GLY A 61 9.38 -5.19 -0.90
C GLY A 61 9.12 -5.05 -2.40
N LEU A 62 8.04 -4.35 -2.78
CA LEU A 62 7.75 -4.04 -4.17
C LEU A 62 8.63 -2.87 -4.62
N ASP A 63 9.26 -3.00 -5.78
CA ASP A 63 9.92 -1.87 -6.45
C ASP A 63 8.86 -1.09 -7.23
N PHE A 64 8.71 0.21 -6.94
CA PHE A 64 7.70 1.06 -7.56
C PHE A 64 8.18 2.50 -7.70
N SER A 65 7.66 3.19 -8.71
CA SER A 65 7.73 4.65 -8.80
C SER A 65 6.49 5.32 -8.22
N GLU A 66 6.68 6.49 -7.63
CA GLU A 66 5.58 7.33 -7.16
C GLU A 66 5.07 8.23 -8.29
N HIS A 67 3.75 8.40 -8.37
CA HIS A 67 3.13 9.46 -9.16
C HIS A 67 2.30 10.33 -8.21
N VAL A 68 2.85 11.49 -7.86
CA VAL A 68 2.18 12.44 -6.96
C VAL A 68 1.23 13.29 -7.78
N LEU A 69 -0.05 13.29 -7.41
CA LEU A 69 -1.04 14.15 -8.06
C LEU A 69 -0.84 15.62 -7.67
N PRO A 70 -1.11 16.56 -8.58
CA PRO A 70 -1.03 17.99 -8.30
C PRO A 70 -1.97 18.42 -7.15
N PRO A 71 -1.58 19.37 -6.26
CA PRO A 71 -2.45 19.84 -5.17
C PRO A 71 -3.74 20.54 -5.63
N ASP A 72 -3.76 21.06 -6.85
CA ASP A 72 -4.92 21.71 -7.47
C ASP A 72 -5.90 20.72 -8.11
N ASP A 73 -5.55 19.43 -8.18
CA ASP A 73 -6.46 18.37 -8.61
C ASP A 73 -7.71 18.34 -7.68
N PRO A 74 -8.94 18.43 -8.24
CA PRO A 74 -10.15 18.46 -7.42
C PRO A 74 -10.31 17.23 -6.51
N GLY A 75 -9.78 16.09 -6.95
CA GLY A 75 -9.78 14.86 -6.18
C GLY A 75 -8.84 14.92 -4.98
N VAL A 76 -7.65 15.47 -5.18
CA VAL A 76 -6.69 15.73 -4.10
C VAL A 76 -7.27 16.71 -3.09
N LYS A 77 -7.88 17.82 -3.54
CA LYS A 77 -8.51 18.80 -2.64
C LYS A 77 -9.62 18.17 -1.79
N ALA A 78 -10.54 17.43 -2.41
CA ALA A 78 -11.64 16.81 -1.68
C ALA A 78 -11.18 15.73 -0.69
N GLU A 79 -10.09 15.01 -0.97
CA GLU A 79 -9.47 14.08 -0.01
C GLU A 79 -8.87 14.84 1.18
N ILE A 80 -8.06 15.87 0.92
CA ILE A 80 -7.37 16.66 1.95
C ILE A 80 -8.38 17.35 2.88
N LEU A 81 -9.47 17.89 2.31
CA LEU A 81 -10.56 18.51 3.06
C LEU A 81 -11.48 17.50 3.76
N LEU A 82 -11.17 16.20 3.71
CA LEU A 82 -11.96 15.10 4.27
C LEU A 82 -13.40 15.05 3.74
N LEU A 83 -13.64 15.63 2.56
CA LEU A 83 -14.95 15.63 1.87
C LEU A 83 -15.24 14.30 1.19
N ALA A 84 -14.19 13.54 0.83
CA ALA A 84 -14.30 12.20 0.29
C ALA A 84 -13.22 11.28 0.88
N PRO A 85 -13.56 10.06 1.34
CA PRO A 85 -12.61 9.16 2.00
C PRO A 85 -11.55 8.59 1.06
N SER A 86 -11.77 8.54 -0.26
CA SER A 86 -10.70 8.41 -1.26
C SER A 86 -11.24 8.74 -2.65
N ILE A 87 -10.44 9.43 -3.47
CA ILE A 87 -10.72 9.62 -4.91
C ILE A 87 -9.77 8.70 -5.68
N LEU A 88 -9.93 7.41 -5.41
CA LEU A 88 -9.15 6.33 -6.02
C LEU A 88 -7.63 6.44 -5.78
N VAL A 89 -7.19 7.17 -4.74
CA VAL A 89 -5.81 7.23 -4.25
C VAL A 89 -5.75 6.76 -2.78
N PRO A 90 -4.72 5.98 -2.38
CA PRO A 90 -3.63 5.47 -3.21
C PRO A 90 -4.12 4.48 -4.28
N ARG A 91 -3.43 4.47 -5.41
CA ARG A 91 -3.67 3.55 -6.51
C ARG A 91 -2.40 2.84 -6.90
N LEU A 92 -2.40 1.51 -6.83
CA LEU A 92 -1.29 0.71 -7.30
C LEU A 92 -1.60 0.19 -8.71
N ARG A 93 -0.79 0.59 -9.68
CA ARG A 93 -0.74 -0.04 -11.01
C ARG A 93 0.47 -0.96 -11.07
N HIS A 94 0.24 -2.24 -11.31
CA HIS A 94 1.30 -3.24 -11.45
C HIS A 94 0.88 -4.24 -12.53
N ASP A 95 1.71 -4.40 -13.57
CA ASP A 95 1.35 -5.11 -14.81
C ASP A 95 0.03 -4.58 -15.43
N LYS A 96 -0.95 -5.48 -15.60
CA LYS A 96 -2.29 -5.21 -16.12
C LYS A 96 -3.32 -4.98 -15.00
N VAL A 97 -2.87 -4.90 -13.75
CA VAL A 97 -3.72 -4.73 -12.58
C VAL A 97 -3.68 -3.29 -12.13
N ASP A 98 -4.86 -2.72 -11.89
CA ASP A 98 -5.06 -1.41 -11.28
C ASP A 98 -5.90 -1.63 -10.01
N VAL A 99 -5.32 -1.38 -8.84
CA VAL A 99 -5.96 -1.57 -7.53
C VAL A 99 -6.00 -0.24 -6.80
N TRP A 100 -7.21 0.20 -6.48
CA TRP A 100 -7.49 1.34 -5.62
C TRP A 100 -8.26 0.81 -4.39
N ASP A 101 -7.98 1.38 -3.22
CA ASP A 101 -8.32 0.88 -1.87
C ASP A 101 -7.13 0.23 -1.14
N THR A 102 -6.86 0.68 0.10
CA THR A 102 -5.71 0.21 0.87
C THR A 102 -5.80 -1.24 1.31
N LEU A 103 -7.00 -1.75 1.61
CA LEU A 103 -7.17 -3.18 1.96
C LEU A 103 -7.00 -4.03 0.70
N ALA A 104 -7.58 -3.61 -0.42
CA ALA A 104 -7.40 -4.29 -1.70
C ALA A 104 -5.92 -4.31 -2.14
N ILE A 105 -5.20 -3.19 -1.99
CA ILE A 105 -3.76 -3.11 -2.24
C ILE A 105 -3.00 -4.08 -1.33
N ALA A 106 -3.32 -4.14 -0.03
CA ALA A 106 -2.66 -5.07 0.89
C ALA A 106 -2.88 -6.54 0.51
N GLU A 107 -4.10 -6.93 0.15
CA GLU A 107 -4.41 -8.30 -0.29
C GLU A 107 -3.72 -8.62 -1.63
N TYR A 108 -3.76 -7.71 -2.60
CA TYR A 108 -3.04 -7.88 -3.86
C TYR A 108 -1.54 -8.09 -3.64
N LEU A 109 -0.91 -7.26 -2.82
CA LEU A 109 0.50 -7.38 -2.46
C LEU A 109 0.78 -8.71 -1.73
N HIS A 110 -0.14 -9.17 -0.87
CA HIS A 110 -0.02 -10.46 -0.22
C HIS A 110 -0.09 -11.62 -1.22
N GLU A 111 -0.92 -11.53 -2.26
CA GLU A 111 -0.99 -12.55 -3.32
C GLU A 111 0.29 -12.61 -4.16
N ILE A 112 0.84 -11.46 -4.57
CA ILE A 112 2.03 -11.42 -5.44
C ILE A 112 3.36 -11.55 -4.68
N LYS A 113 3.37 -11.22 -3.38
CA LYS A 113 4.54 -11.28 -2.49
C LYS A 113 4.17 -11.97 -1.15
N PRO A 114 3.74 -13.24 -1.16
CA PRO A 114 3.24 -13.92 0.04
C PRO A 114 4.28 -14.07 1.15
N LYS A 115 5.57 -14.04 0.79
CA LYS A 115 6.70 -14.11 1.73
C LYS A 115 7.00 -12.78 2.44
N ALA A 116 6.34 -11.69 2.07
CA ALA A 116 6.54 -10.39 2.71
C ALA A 116 5.94 -10.29 4.11
N GLY A 117 5.07 -11.22 4.51
CA GLY A 117 4.52 -11.25 5.87
C GLY A 117 3.49 -10.16 6.17
N LEU A 118 2.86 -9.56 5.14
CA LEU A 118 1.79 -8.56 5.33
C LEU A 118 0.61 -9.08 6.17
N LEU A 119 0.43 -10.40 6.21
CA LEU A 119 -0.55 -11.07 7.05
C LEU A 119 0.13 -12.19 7.85
N PRO A 120 -0.32 -12.46 9.09
CA PRO A 120 0.14 -13.59 9.87
C PRO A 120 -0.05 -14.94 9.17
N ALA A 121 0.84 -15.90 9.44
CA ALA A 121 0.75 -17.25 8.90
C ALA A 121 -0.39 -18.07 9.53
N ASP A 122 -0.62 -17.92 10.83
CA ASP A 122 -1.75 -18.56 11.52
C ASP A 122 -3.08 -18.00 11.01
N ARG A 123 -4.06 -18.89 10.82
CA ARG A 123 -5.37 -18.54 10.27
C ARG A 123 -6.15 -17.61 11.18
N ALA A 124 -6.13 -17.85 12.50
CA ALA A 124 -6.90 -17.03 13.44
C ALA A 124 -6.27 -15.64 13.60
N ALA A 125 -4.94 -15.57 13.73
CA ALA A 125 -4.20 -14.31 13.74
C ALA A 125 -4.42 -13.50 12.46
N ARG A 126 -4.42 -14.17 11.29
CA ARG A 126 -4.70 -13.51 10.00
C ARG A 126 -6.12 -12.96 9.90
N ALA A 127 -7.12 -13.72 10.36
CA ALA A 127 -8.49 -13.23 10.41
C ALA A 127 -8.62 -12.01 11.34
N HIS A 128 -7.96 -12.04 12.50
CA HIS A 128 -7.94 -10.91 13.42
C HIS A 128 -7.22 -9.69 12.83
N CYS A 129 -6.09 -9.88 12.13
CA CYS A 129 -5.37 -8.82 11.42
C CYS A 129 -6.27 -8.10 10.41
N ARG A 130 -7.03 -8.85 9.61
CA ARG A 130 -8.00 -8.28 8.67
C ARG A 130 -9.11 -7.51 9.37
N ALA A 131 -9.65 -8.04 10.47
CA ALA A 131 -10.69 -7.36 11.24
C ALA A 131 -10.20 -6.01 11.80
N VAL A 132 -9.02 -5.99 12.41
CA VAL A 132 -8.36 -4.78 12.94
C VAL A 132 -8.11 -3.75 11.82
N CYS A 133 -7.64 -4.20 10.65
CA CYS A 133 -7.47 -3.32 9.50
C CYS A 133 -8.80 -2.79 8.96
N GLY A 134 -9.83 -3.63 8.91
CA GLY A 134 -11.17 -3.25 8.47
C GLY A 134 -11.82 -2.21 9.39
N GLU A 135 -11.63 -2.34 10.70
CA GLU A 135 -12.08 -1.35 11.68
C GLU A 135 -11.38 0.01 11.46
N MET A 136 -10.06 0.02 11.25
CA MET A 136 -9.33 1.26 10.93
C MET A 136 -9.72 1.86 9.57
N HIS A 137 -10.02 1.01 8.59
CA HIS A 137 -10.41 1.46 7.26
C HIS A 137 -11.77 2.16 7.30
N SER A 138 -12.77 1.54 7.91
CA SER A 138 -14.17 2.01 7.91
C SER A 138 -14.55 2.93 9.08
N GLY A 139 -13.86 2.84 10.22
CA GLY A 139 -14.22 3.51 11.47
C GLY A 139 -13.37 4.73 11.83
N PHE A 140 -13.52 5.22 13.07
CA PHE A 140 -12.73 6.33 13.63
C PHE A 140 -12.89 7.68 12.89
N SER A 141 -14.09 7.99 12.42
CA SER A 141 -14.37 9.25 11.72
C SER A 141 -14.14 10.48 12.62
N SER A 142 -14.50 10.41 13.91
CA SER A 142 -14.36 11.55 14.82
C SER A 142 -12.88 11.87 15.07
N LEU A 143 -12.05 10.84 15.28
CA LEU A 143 -10.60 10.98 15.33
C LEU A 143 -10.04 11.59 14.04
N ARG A 144 -10.41 11.04 12.88
CA ARG A 144 -9.87 11.48 11.58
C ARG A 144 -10.21 12.94 11.27
N SER A 145 -11.42 13.38 11.62
CA SER A 145 -11.88 14.75 11.41
C SER A 145 -11.32 15.73 12.43
N ALA A 146 -11.22 15.35 13.70
CA ALA A 146 -10.71 16.25 14.75
C ALA A 146 -9.19 16.39 14.73
N LEU A 147 -8.47 15.34 14.30
CA LEU A 147 -7.01 15.27 14.26
C LEU A 147 -6.57 14.85 12.84
N PRO A 148 -6.73 15.71 11.82
CA PRO A 148 -6.26 15.40 10.48
C PRO A 148 -4.75 15.18 10.45
N MET A 149 -4.24 14.39 9.50
CA MET A 149 -2.79 14.22 9.40
C MET A 149 -2.16 15.53 8.91
N ASN A 150 -1.16 16.02 9.64
CA ASN A 150 -0.32 17.15 9.22
C ASN A 150 1.10 16.92 9.77
N LEU A 151 2.00 16.42 8.92
CA LEU A 151 3.37 16.04 9.31
C LEU A 151 4.31 17.24 9.48
N LYS A 152 3.95 18.41 8.94
CA LYS A 152 4.62 19.69 9.18
C LYS A 152 4.11 20.39 10.45
N GLY A 153 2.89 20.09 10.87
CA GLY A 153 2.26 20.69 12.05
C GLY A 153 2.81 20.17 13.38
N SER A 154 2.65 21.00 14.41
CA SER A 154 2.93 20.65 15.81
C SER A 154 2.01 21.47 16.71
N PHE A 155 1.07 20.82 17.39
CA PHE A 155 0.00 21.44 18.17
C PHE A 155 0.02 20.91 19.61
N PRO A 156 1.04 21.26 20.42
CA PRO A 156 1.11 20.83 21.82
C PRO A 156 -0.07 21.38 22.63
N GLY A 157 -0.64 20.53 23.49
CA GLY A 157 -1.80 20.90 24.31
C GLY A 157 -3.12 21.04 23.55
N TYR A 158 -3.21 20.53 22.31
CA TYR A 158 -4.46 20.54 21.55
C TYR A 158 -5.59 19.84 22.31
N LYS A 159 -6.77 20.48 22.35
CA LYS A 159 -7.91 19.97 23.10
C LYS A 159 -8.64 18.90 22.28
N VAL A 160 -8.57 17.66 22.76
CA VAL A 160 -9.34 16.54 22.20
C VAL A 160 -10.74 16.49 22.83
N TRP A 161 -11.78 16.53 22.00
CA TRP A 161 -13.17 16.45 22.44
C TRP A 161 -13.66 14.99 22.59
N SER A 162 -14.73 14.78 23.36
CA SER A 162 -15.18 13.46 23.82
C SER A 162 -15.35 12.42 22.71
N ARG A 163 -15.90 12.78 21.54
CA ARG A 163 -16.08 11.82 20.44
C ARG A 163 -14.76 11.34 19.84
N ALA A 164 -13.81 12.25 19.62
CA ALA A 164 -12.47 11.89 19.15
C ALA A 164 -11.70 11.12 20.24
N GLN A 165 -11.92 11.47 21.51
CA GLN A 165 -11.35 10.77 22.65
C GLN A 165 -11.81 9.31 22.73
N SER A 166 -13.10 9.03 22.54
CA SER A 166 -13.61 7.65 22.48
C SER A 166 -13.02 6.84 21.32
N ASP A 167 -12.83 7.46 20.16
CA ASP A 167 -12.14 6.82 19.02
C ASP A 167 -10.68 6.49 19.38
N ILE A 168 -9.97 7.41 20.05
CA ILE A 168 -8.57 7.19 20.50
C ILE A 168 -8.50 6.05 21.52
N GLU A 169 -9.40 6.02 22.49
CA GLU A 169 -9.50 4.96 23.49
C GLU A 169 -9.70 3.60 22.81
N ARG A 170 -10.60 3.51 21.83
CA ARG A 170 -10.81 2.30 21.05
C ARG A 170 -9.58 1.87 20.26
N VAL A 171 -8.83 2.83 19.67
CA VAL A 171 -7.55 2.52 19.01
C VAL A 171 -6.55 1.93 20.01
N VAL A 172 -6.41 2.54 21.18
CA VAL A 172 -5.49 2.07 22.22
C VAL A 172 -5.89 0.67 22.70
N GLU A 173 -7.18 0.40 22.91
CA GLU A 173 -7.66 -0.95 23.25
C GLU A 173 -7.26 -2.00 22.21
N ILE A 174 -7.42 -1.69 20.92
CA ILE A 174 -7.02 -2.58 19.83
C ILE A 174 -5.53 -2.85 19.90
N TRP A 175 -4.71 -1.80 20.03
CA TRP A 175 -3.26 -1.94 20.12
C TRP A 175 -2.82 -2.74 21.33
N SER A 176 -3.36 -2.44 22.51
CA SER A 176 -3.07 -3.17 23.75
C SER A 176 -3.43 -4.65 23.65
N ASP A 177 -4.60 -5.00 23.09
CA ASP A 177 -4.98 -6.40 22.87
C ASP A 177 -4.03 -7.09 21.90
N CYS A 178 -3.74 -6.47 20.75
CA CYS A 178 -2.81 -6.96 19.75
C CYS A 178 -1.41 -7.23 20.34
N LEU A 179 -0.81 -6.21 20.98
CA LEU A 179 0.54 -6.30 21.55
C LEU A 179 0.62 -7.35 22.66
N LYS A 180 -0.42 -7.46 23.50
CA LYS A 180 -0.50 -8.48 24.56
C LYS A 180 -0.68 -9.88 23.99
N ARG A 181 -1.56 -10.05 22.99
CA ARG A 181 -1.95 -11.34 22.43
C ARG A 181 -0.85 -11.95 21.56
N TYR A 182 -0.14 -11.12 20.80
CA TYR A 182 0.87 -11.56 19.84
C TYR A 182 2.31 -11.31 20.29
N GLY A 183 2.51 -10.70 21.46
CA GLY A 183 3.82 -10.52 22.10
C GLY A 183 4.62 -9.32 21.62
N GLY A 184 4.13 -8.55 20.64
CA GLY A 184 4.86 -7.42 20.06
C GLY A 184 6.14 -7.82 19.31
N PRO A 185 6.97 -6.84 18.89
CA PRO A 185 6.83 -5.41 19.12
C PRO A 185 5.89 -4.70 18.13
N TRP A 186 5.38 -5.42 17.12
CA TRP A 186 4.36 -4.95 16.19
C TRP A 186 2.99 -5.53 16.55
N LEU A 187 1.92 -5.00 15.96
CA LEU A 187 0.56 -5.36 16.35
C LEU A 187 0.26 -6.86 16.24
N PHE A 188 0.95 -7.58 15.36
CA PHE A 188 0.77 -9.02 15.16
C PHE A 188 2.06 -9.83 15.39
N GLY A 189 2.95 -9.32 16.24
CA GLY A 189 4.13 -10.05 16.74
C GLY A 189 5.46 -9.47 16.24
N GLU A 190 6.41 -10.36 15.93
CA GLU A 190 7.81 -9.99 15.66
C GLU A 190 7.99 -9.16 14.38
N HIS A 191 7.10 -9.33 13.40
CA HIS A 191 7.18 -8.68 12.10
C HIS A 191 6.03 -7.70 11.87
N ARG A 192 6.32 -6.62 11.14
CA ARG A 192 5.31 -5.67 10.66
C ARG A 192 4.33 -6.37 9.72
N THR A 193 3.06 -6.02 9.86
CA THR A 193 1.96 -6.49 9.02
C THR A 193 1.23 -5.32 8.38
N MET A 194 0.20 -5.60 7.58
CA MET A 194 -0.67 -4.55 7.05
C MET A 194 -1.33 -3.72 8.15
N ALA A 195 -1.57 -4.28 9.35
CA ALA A 195 -2.13 -3.52 10.47
C ALA A 195 -1.22 -2.34 10.86
N ASP A 196 0.10 -2.54 10.85
CA ASP A 196 1.05 -1.50 11.21
C ASP A 196 1.06 -0.36 10.18
N ALA A 197 0.91 -0.69 8.89
CA ALA A 197 0.74 0.32 7.84
C ALA A 197 -0.59 1.09 8.00
N MET A 198 -1.68 0.39 8.33
CA MET A 198 -3.02 0.98 8.48
C MET A 198 -3.09 1.97 9.65
N TYR A 199 -2.40 1.68 10.75
CA TYR A 199 -2.39 2.49 11.97
C TYR A 199 -1.26 3.51 12.04
N ALA A 200 -0.25 3.45 11.16
CA ALA A 200 0.84 4.45 11.14
C ALA A 200 0.35 5.92 11.08
N PRO A 201 -0.67 6.29 10.27
CA PRO A 201 -1.19 7.66 10.30
C PRO A 201 -1.89 8.04 11.61
N VAL A 202 -2.33 7.07 12.43
CA VAL A 202 -2.85 7.40 13.76
C VAL A 202 -1.71 7.78 14.69
N VAL A 203 -0.59 7.06 14.63
CA VAL A 203 0.63 7.40 15.39
C VAL A 203 1.10 8.82 15.06
N THR A 204 1.08 9.22 13.78
CA THR A 204 1.47 10.59 13.41
C THR A 204 0.53 11.63 13.99
N ARG A 205 -0.79 11.38 14.02
CA ARG A 205 -1.77 12.27 14.65
C ARG A 205 -1.50 12.44 16.14
N LEU A 206 -1.32 11.33 16.87
CA LEU A 206 -1.04 11.40 18.31
C LEU A 206 0.20 12.25 18.60
N LYS A 207 1.24 12.15 17.76
CA LYS A 207 2.44 12.99 17.87
C LYS A 207 2.17 14.46 17.52
N THR A 208 1.54 14.73 16.38
CA THR A 208 1.28 16.09 15.87
C THR A 208 0.44 16.90 16.86
N TYR A 209 -0.52 16.28 17.54
CA TYR A 209 -1.44 16.95 18.48
C TYR A 209 -1.11 16.71 19.96
N ASP A 210 0.07 16.16 20.26
CA ASP A 210 0.54 15.85 21.63
C ASP A 210 -0.51 15.07 22.47
N VAL A 211 -1.18 14.11 21.84
CA VAL A 211 -2.20 13.29 22.49
C VAL A 211 -1.51 12.28 23.41
N ARG A 212 -1.84 12.35 24.70
CA ARG A 212 -1.28 11.47 25.72
C ARG A 212 -2.03 10.15 25.79
N ILE A 213 -1.29 9.05 25.70
CA ILE A 213 -1.77 7.70 25.96
C ILE A 213 -1.08 7.16 27.22
N SER A 214 -1.78 6.34 28.01
CA SER A 214 -1.27 5.83 29.29
C SER A 214 -0.63 4.44 29.19
N ASP A 215 -1.01 3.65 28.18
CA ASP A 215 -0.49 2.30 27.99
C ASP A 215 0.97 2.33 27.48
N ARG A 216 1.89 1.77 28.27
CA ARG A 216 3.33 1.75 28.00
C ARG A 216 3.67 1.02 26.69
N ALA A 217 3.03 -0.11 26.41
CA ALA A 217 3.31 -0.89 25.21
C ALA A 217 2.85 -0.13 23.96
N CYS A 218 1.71 0.56 24.04
CA CYS A 218 1.24 1.44 22.98
C CYS A 218 2.17 2.64 22.73
N ILE A 219 2.73 3.24 23.78
CA ILE A 219 3.74 4.31 23.65
C ILE A 219 4.97 3.79 22.92
N GLU A 220 5.49 2.63 23.32
CA GLU A 220 6.67 2.01 22.70
C GLU A 220 6.40 1.60 21.25
N TYR A 221 5.18 1.17 20.94
CA TYR A 221 4.72 0.94 19.57
C TYR A 221 4.73 2.23 18.74
N CYS A 222 4.17 3.32 19.26
CA CYS A 222 4.17 4.62 18.59
C CYS A 222 5.59 5.11 18.28
N LEU A 223 6.50 5.03 19.27
CA LEU A 223 7.90 5.38 19.09
C LEU A 223 8.56 4.54 17.99
N ARG A 224 8.26 3.25 17.95
CA ARG A 224 8.81 2.31 16.98
C ARG A 224 8.31 2.56 15.55
N VAL A 225 7.01 2.80 15.38
CA VAL A 225 6.43 3.24 14.11
C VAL A 225 7.12 4.52 13.64
N MET A 226 7.25 5.52 14.50
CA MET A 226 7.92 6.78 14.14
C MET A 226 9.40 6.59 13.80
N SER A 227 10.08 5.60 14.37
CA SER A 227 11.49 5.31 14.04
C SER A 227 11.71 4.47 12.78
N MET A 228 10.65 4.00 12.11
CA MET A 228 10.80 3.21 10.88
C MET A 228 11.55 4.03 9.80
N PRO A 229 12.54 3.44 9.09
CA PRO A 229 13.23 4.12 7.99
C PRO A 229 12.25 4.66 6.94
N GLU A 230 11.22 3.89 6.61
CA GLU A 230 10.18 4.26 5.65
C GLU A 230 9.35 5.46 6.16
N MET A 231 9.08 5.54 7.47
CA MET A 231 8.41 6.71 8.05
C MET A 231 9.29 7.95 8.03
N GLN A 232 10.59 7.82 8.33
CA GLN A 232 11.53 8.94 8.28
C GLN A 232 11.66 9.47 6.85
N GLU A 233 11.72 8.58 5.86
CA GLU A 233 11.73 8.94 4.44
C GLU A 233 10.45 9.69 4.04
N TRP A 234 9.28 9.17 4.40
CA TRP A 234 8.00 9.81 4.11
C TRP A 234 7.89 11.20 4.75
N ILE A 235 8.27 11.34 6.02
CA ILE A 235 8.24 12.61 6.75
C ILE A 235 9.22 13.61 6.14
N ALA A 236 10.42 13.17 5.74
CA ALA A 236 11.38 14.04 5.07
C ALA A 236 10.82 14.58 3.75
N ALA A 237 10.22 13.73 2.93
CA ALA A 237 9.57 14.14 1.68
C ALA A 237 8.38 15.08 1.93
N ALA A 238 7.52 14.76 2.92
CA ALA A 238 6.39 15.61 3.30
C ALA A 238 6.83 17.03 3.68
N LYS A 239 7.96 17.19 4.38
CA LYS A 239 8.51 18.50 4.75
C LYS A 239 9.00 19.32 3.56
N THR A 240 9.35 18.68 2.44
CA THR A 240 9.80 19.37 1.22
C THR A 240 8.65 19.76 0.30
N GLU A 241 7.43 19.25 0.52
CA GLU A 241 6.26 19.71 -0.25
C GLU A 241 6.11 21.23 -0.10
N PRO A 242 5.66 21.97 -1.12
CA PRO A 242 5.30 23.37 -0.94
C PRO A 242 4.23 23.51 0.15
N GLU A 243 4.17 24.67 0.81
CA GLU A 243 2.96 25.05 1.55
C GLU A 243 1.85 25.22 0.50
N SER A 244 1.04 24.18 0.34
CA SER A 244 -0.07 24.20 -0.60
C SER A 244 -1.34 24.57 0.15
N MET A 245 -1.82 25.77 -0.20
CA MET A 245 -3.11 26.39 0.09
C MET A 245 -3.26 27.10 1.44
N GLU A 246 -3.38 28.43 1.33
CA GLU A 246 -3.94 29.42 2.27
C GLU A 246 -5.32 29.05 2.87
N GLU A 247 -5.87 27.86 2.60
CA GLU A 247 -7.24 27.45 2.98
C GLU A 247 -7.30 26.44 4.14
N LEU A 248 -6.16 25.98 4.69
CA LEU A 248 -6.15 25.19 5.92
C LEU A 248 -5.87 26.04 7.18
N GLU A 249 -5.76 27.36 7.04
CA GLU A 249 -5.92 28.33 8.15
C GLU A 249 -7.40 28.52 8.54
N VAL A 250 -8.27 27.54 8.25
CA VAL A 250 -9.59 27.52 8.89
C VAL A 250 -9.36 27.11 10.35
N GLU A 251 -9.36 28.13 11.21
CA GLU A 251 -9.40 28.03 12.66
C GLU A 251 -10.25 26.82 13.10
N PHE A 252 -9.61 25.86 13.77
CA PHE A 252 -10.25 24.77 14.48
C PHE A 252 -10.45 25.13 15.95
#